data_AF-C4V2K9-F1
#
_entry.id   AF-C4V2K9-F1
#
_cell.length_a   1.000
_cell.length_b   1.000
_cell.length_c   1.000
_cell.angle_alpha   90.00
_cell.angle_beta   90.00
_cell.angle_gamma   90.00
#
_symmetry.space_group_name_H-M   'P 1'
#
loop_
_entity.id
_entity.type
_entity.pdbx_description
1 polymer ?
#
loop_
_entity_poly.entity_id
_entity_poly.type
_entity_poly.pdbx_seq_one_letter_code
_entity_poly.pdbx_strand_id
1 'polypeptide(L)'
;MKRTRTATLLHEKKDRITAVYADHHGNICEAVDLQGLGRVGTSNVLLHPDELIPLPDSADLMFMPSHKAVGLRVDGCEEEINGTAVAAILPQGYTRTHLPAFHRKDDASLLPLYGYTAVLSYRGQLWVTAVYTDENDKWDPSNYNSTGLKKLVRRTMKELPHNRIVEQVGNCSLNYHCLTAQNLFYRRWECGVPTSPVCNANCLGCISLQSSECCPSPQERITFAPTADEIAEVGIYHLSLAPDGIISFGQGCEGEPSLAADRISAGIRKIRSVTTRGQINMNSNAGYPEGMRKIVDAGLDSLRVSMISARPESYNAYYRASYQLDSVKESIHYALKHQVYVSINLLHFPGFTDRPEELHAWQQFFRELPVQMIQMRNLNIDPTQFLQVMPGGEGMPVGTKNFMHLLHEEFPQLVIGSFSHYVAKMP
;
A
#
# COMPACT_ATOMS: atom_id res chain seq x y z
N MET A 1 1.89 -34.68 -41.72
CA MET A 1 2.22 -34.92 -40.29
C MET A 1 3.37 -34.06 -39.72
N LYS A 2 4.43 -33.69 -40.46
CA LYS A 2 5.50 -32.80 -39.93
C LYS A 2 5.07 -31.34 -39.68
N ARG A 3 4.30 -30.72 -40.61
CA ARG A 3 3.84 -29.32 -40.47
C ARG A 3 2.91 -29.08 -39.27
N THR A 4 2.07 -30.05 -38.93
CA THR A 4 1.15 -29.97 -37.77
C THR A 4 1.92 -30.01 -36.46
N ARG A 5 2.90 -30.90 -36.32
CA ARG A 5 3.77 -30.98 -35.12
C ARG A 5 4.59 -29.71 -34.88
N THR A 6 5.12 -29.09 -35.94
CA THR A 6 5.89 -27.83 -35.81
C THR A 6 4.99 -26.66 -35.42
N ALA A 7 3.76 -26.59 -35.95
CA ALA A 7 2.78 -25.58 -35.54
C ALA A 7 2.31 -25.80 -34.08
N THR A 8 2.11 -27.04 -33.64
CA THR A 8 1.77 -27.38 -32.25
C THR A 8 2.92 -27.05 -31.29
N LEU A 9 4.17 -27.37 -31.64
CA LEU A 9 5.35 -27.01 -30.83
C LEU A 9 5.60 -25.49 -30.76
N LEU A 10 5.28 -24.75 -31.83
CA LEU A 10 5.33 -23.27 -31.85
C LEU A 10 4.17 -22.65 -31.05
N HIS A 11 3.02 -23.32 -30.99
CA HIS A 11 1.87 -22.91 -30.17
C HIS A 11 2.11 -23.20 -28.69
N GLU A 12 2.62 -24.39 -28.35
CA GLU A 12 3.06 -24.78 -27.00
C GLU A 12 4.20 -23.88 -26.49
N LYS A 13 5.13 -23.46 -27.35
CA LYS A 13 6.16 -22.46 -26.96
C LYS A 13 5.59 -21.06 -26.73
N LYS A 14 4.47 -20.70 -27.36
CA LYS A 14 3.84 -19.37 -27.19
C LYS A 14 2.99 -19.26 -25.93
N ASP A 15 2.42 -20.36 -25.46
CA ASP A 15 1.60 -20.43 -24.25
C ASP A 15 2.41 -20.84 -23.00
N ARG A 16 3.74 -20.81 -23.07
CA ARG A 16 4.59 -21.07 -21.91
C ARG A 16 4.96 -19.76 -21.21
N ILE A 17 4.77 -19.73 -19.89
CA ILE A 17 5.27 -18.67 -19.03
C ILE A 17 6.80 -18.80 -18.97
N THR A 18 7.50 -17.75 -19.38
CA THR A 18 8.96 -17.74 -19.55
C THR A 18 9.58 -16.78 -18.53
N ALA A 19 10.71 -17.19 -17.94
CA ALA A 19 11.41 -16.35 -16.97
C ALA A 19 11.96 -15.08 -17.63
N VAL A 20 11.95 -13.98 -16.88
CA VAL A 20 12.46 -12.66 -17.31
C VAL A 20 13.60 -12.24 -16.40
N TYR A 21 14.60 -11.61 -16.99
CA TYR A 21 15.76 -11.08 -16.27
C TYR A 21 16.24 -9.78 -16.92
N ALA A 22 16.97 -8.97 -16.17
CA ALA A 22 17.72 -7.84 -16.73
C ALA A 22 19.18 -8.23 -16.91
N ASP A 23 19.71 -7.99 -18.12
CA ASP A 23 21.12 -8.21 -18.44
C ASP A 23 22.02 -7.12 -17.84
N HIS A 24 23.33 -7.25 -18.04
CA HIS A 24 24.33 -6.29 -17.55
C HIS A 24 24.27 -4.90 -18.21
N HIS A 25 23.52 -4.75 -19.30
CA HIS A 25 23.24 -3.48 -19.96
C HIS A 25 21.89 -2.87 -19.51
N GLY A 26 21.13 -3.57 -18.66
CA GLY A 26 19.81 -3.15 -18.21
C GLY A 26 18.69 -3.46 -19.20
N ASN A 27 18.94 -4.29 -20.22
CA ASN A 27 17.87 -4.75 -21.11
C ASN A 27 17.09 -5.86 -20.42
N ILE A 28 15.76 -5.81 -20.54
CA ILE A 28 14.86 -6.86 -20.06
C ILE A 28 14.80 -7.94 -21.14
N CYS A 29 15.21 -9.16 -20.77
CA CYS A 29 15.39 -10.30 -21.65
C CYS A 29 14.54 -11.49 -21.20
N GLU A 30 14.12 -12.30 -22.16
CA GLU A 30 13.41 -13.56 -21.92
C GLU A 30 14.40 -14.73 -21.89
N ALA A 31 14.36 -15.55 -20.85
CA ALA A 31 15.13 -16.79 -20.79
C ALA A 31 14.37 -17.91 -21.52
N VAL A 32 14.48 -17.94 -22.86
CA VAL A 32 13.68 -18.78 -23.76
C VAL A 32 13.74 -20.29 -23.46
N ASP A 33 14.69 -20.79 -22.67
CA ASP A 33 14.75 -22.21 -22.31
C ASP A 33 14.30 -22.51 -20.87
N LEU A 34 13.93 -21.47 -20.10
CA LEU A 34 13.53 -21.58 -18.70
C LEU A 34 12.08 -21.14 -18.48
N GLN A 35 11.32 -21.98 -17.78
CA GLN A 35 9.97 -21.65 -17.36
C GLN A 35 10.01 -20.60 -16.23
N GLY A 36 9.11 -19.61 -16.31
CA GLY A 36 8.98 -18.55 -15.33
C GLY A 36 8.43 -19.06 -13.99
N LEU A 37 8.96 -18.50 -12.91
CA LEU A 37 8.56 -18.80 -11.53
C LEU A 37 8.09 -17.51 -10.85
N GLY A 38 7.13 -17.65 -9.95
CA GLY A 38 6.81 -16.64 -8.93
C GLY A 38 7.40 -17.06 -7.59
N ARG A 39 7.27 -16.21 -6.58
CA ARG A 39 7.69 -16.52 -5.22
C ARG A 39 6.58 -16.21 -4.22
N VAL A 40 6.32 -17.17 -3.33
CA VAL A 40 5.38 -17.07 -2.21
C VAL A 40 6.18 -17.33 -0.94
N GLY A 41 6.28 -16.32 -0.06
CA GLY A 41 7.17 -16.40 1.09
C GLY A 41 8.64 -16.64 0.65
N THR A 42 9.23 -17.74 1.13
CA THR A 42 10.62 -18.11 0.80
C THR A 42 10.74 -19.09 -0.38
N SER A 43 9.63 -19.54 -0.96
CA SER A 43 9.63 -20.60 -1.97
C SER A 43 9.34 -20.04 -3.36
N ASN A 44 10.16 -20.42 -4.33
CA ASN A 44 9.83 -20.22 -5.74
C ASN A 44 8.79 -21.29 -6.15
N VAL A 45 7.78 -20.88 -6.91
CA VAL A 45 6.63 -21.72 -7.28
C VAL A 45 6.32 -21.57 -8.76
N LEU A 46 5.79 -22.64 -9.34
CA LEU A 46 5.22 -22.62 -10.68
C LEU A 46 3.98 -21.74 -10.72
N LEU A 47 3.84 -21.02 -11.83
CA LEU A 47 2.71 -20.14 -12.09
C LEU A 47 1.75 -20.78 -13.09
N HIS A 48 0.47 -20.51 -12.94
CA HIS A 48 -0.57 -20.83 -13.91
C HIS A 48 -0.93 -19.57 -14.73
N PRO A 49 -1.27 -19.70 -16.03
CA PRO A 49 -1.67 -18.54 -16.85
C PRO A 49 -2.82 -17.71 -16.25
N ASP A 50 -3.77 -18.34 -15.54
CA ASP A 50 -4.90 -17.65 -14.89
C ASP A 50 -4.49 -16.77 -13.69
N GLU A 51 -3.22 -16.83 -13.27
CA GLU A 51 -2.64 -15.97 -12.24
C GLU A 51 -1.98 -14.71 -12.80
N LEU A 52 -1.86 -14.63 -14.13
CA LEU A 52 -1.23 -13.53 -14.82
C LEU A 52 -2.27 -12.51 -15.29
N ILE A 53 -1.91 -11.24 -15.19
CA ILE A 53 -2.56 -10.15 -15.91
C ILE A 53 -1.52 -9.42 -16.77
N PRO A 54 -1.92 -8.75 -17.87
CA PRO A 54 -1.01 -7.92 -18.62
C PRO A 54 -0.37 -6.88 -17.69
N LEU A 55 0.92 -6.57 -17.89
CA LEU A 55 1.58 -5.50 -17.14
C LEU A 55 0.76 -4.21 -17.31
N PRO A 56 0.26 -3.59 -16.22
CA PRO A 56 -0.48 -2.34 -16.34
C PRO A 56 0.40 -1.23 -16.92
N ASP A 57 -0.14 -0.40 -17.82
CA ASP A 57 0.62 0.66 -18.50
C ASP A 57 1.24 1.67 -17.53
N SER A 58 0.63 1.88 -16.36
CA SER A 58 1.10 2.79 -15.32
C SER A 58 1.98 2.09 -14.26
N ALA A 59 2.42 0.85 -14.49
CA ALA A 59 3.33 0.15 -13.60
C ALA A 59 4.80 0.49 -13.92
N ASP A 60 5.62 0.65 -12.90
CA ASP A 60 7.05 0.88 -13.05
C ASP A 60 7.82 -0.44 -12.97
N LEU A 61 8.75 -0.66 -13.90
CA LEU A 61 9.66 -1.80 -13.85
C LEU A 61 10.91 -1.43 -13.03
N MET A 62 11.33 -2.36 -12.17
CA MET A 62 12.45 -2.20 -11.25
C MET A 62 13.39 -3.39 -11.34
N PHE A 63 14.69 -3.10 -11.26
CA PHE A 63 15.69 -4.14 -11.08
C PHE A 63 15.87 -4.44 -9.59
N MET A 64 16.28 -5.67 -9.28
CA MET A 64 16.62 -6.09 -7.92
C MET A 64 18.12 -6.40 -7.85
N PRO A 65 19.00 -5.39 -7.68
CA PRO A 65 20.45 -5.59 -7.68
C PRO A 65 20.88 -6.67 -6.70
N SER A 66 21.85 -7.50 -7.11
CA SER A 66 22.36 -8.64 -6.33
C SER A 66 21.32 -9.72 -5.99
N HIS A 67 20.16 -9.69 -6.64
CA HIS A 67 19.17 -10.76 -6.62
C HIS A 67 19.12 -11.37 -8.02
N LYS A 68 19.72 -12.54 -8.20
CA LYS A 68 19.77 -13.23 -9.49
C LYS A 68 18.38 -13.72 -9.88
N ALA A 69 18.00 -13.53 -11.14
CA ALA A 69 16.77 -14.11 -11.66
C ALA A 69 16.88 -15.64 -11.67
N VAL A 70 15.75 -16.31 -11.43
CA VAL A 70 15.67 -17.78 -11.40
C VAL A 70 14.56 -18.23 -12.34
N GLY A 71 14.82 -19.33 -13.06
CA GLY A 71 13.82 -20.03 -13.85
C GLY A 71 13.89 -21.53 -13.60
N LEU A 72 12.89 -22.27 -14.11
CA LEU A 72 12.83 -23.71 -13.99
C LEU A 72 13.22 -24.39 -15.31
N ARG A 73 14.15 -25.33 -15.26
CA ARG A 73 14.48 -26.19 -16.39
C ARG A 73 13.38 -27.22 -16.66
N VAL A 74 13.43 -27.83 -17.85
CA VAL A 74 12.51 -28.89 -18.28
C VAL A 74 12.57 -30.14 -17.38
N ASP A 75 13.70 -30.40 -16.73
CA ASP A 75 13.87 -31.50 -15.78
C ASP A 75 13.41 -31.17 -14.35
N GLY A 76 12.86 -29.97 -14.13
CA GLY A 76 12.30 -29.54 -12.85
C GLY A 76 13.31 -28.96 -11.86
N CYS A 77 14.56 -28.74 -12.25
CA CYS A 77 15.53 -28.05 -11.40
C CYS A 77 15.51 -26.53 -11.61
N GLU A 78 15.60 -25.77 -10.51
CA GLU A 78 15.81 -24.32 -10.57
C GLU A 78 17.21 -24.00 -11.12
N GLU A 79 17.28 -22.98 -11.97
CA GLU A 79 18.51 -22.48 -12.58
C GLU A 79 18.63 -20.98 -12.39
N GLU A 80 19.79 -20.55 -11.89
CA GLU A 80 20.14 -19.14 -11.81
C GLU A 80 20.49 -18.61 -13.20
N ILE A 81 19.80 -17.54 -13.59
CA ILE A 81 20.06 -16.85 -14.84
C ILE A 81 21.22 -15.88 -14.61
N ASN A 82 22.10 -15.74 -15.60
CA ASN A 82 23.14 -14.71 -15.59
C ASN A 82 22.52 -13.33 -15.87
N GLY A 83 21.89 -12.78 -14.84
CA GLY A 83 21.13 -11.55 -14.88
C GLY A 83 20.41 -11.28 -13.56
N THR A 84 19.89 -10.07 -13.42
CA THR A 84 19.21 -9.66 -12.18
C THR A 84 17.70 -9.84 -12.32
N ALA A 85 17.03 -10.17 -11.21
CA ALA A 85 15.58 -10.29 -11.18
C ALA A 85 14.92 -8.93 -11.50
N VAL A 86 13.81 -8.99 -12.23
CA VAL A 86 12.99 -7.84 -12.61
C VAL A 86 11.67 -7.92 -11.83
N ALA A 87 11.26 -6.78 -11.30
CA ALA A 87 10.01 -6.62 -10.57
C ALA A 87 9.16 -5.52 -11.20
N ALA A 88 7.86 -5.53 -10.93
CA ALA A 88 6.97 -4.41 -11.20
C ALA A 88 6.50 -3.79 -9.87
N ILE A 89 6.40 -2.46 -9.85
CA ILE A 89 5.64 -1.71 -8.86
C ILE A 89 4.26 -1.45 -9.45
N LEU A 90 3.26 -2.10 -8.87
CA LEU A 90 1.88 -1.98 -9.35
C LEU A 90 1.26 -0.64 -8.90
N PRO A 91 0.42 -0.01 -9.75
CA PRO A 91 -0.41 1.10 -9.31
C PRO A 91 -1.44 0.63 -8.26
N GLN A 92 -2.07 1.59 -7.58
CA GLN A 92 -3.19 1.29 -6.70
C GLN A 92 -4.33 0.62 -7.49
N GLY A 93 -5.14 -0.20 -6.81
CA GLY A 93 -6.18 -1.01 -7.48
C GLY A 93 -5.70 -2.40 -7.89
N TYR A 94 -4.40 -2.71 -7.76
CA TYR A 94 -3.86 -4.04 -8.03
C TYR A 94 -3.16 -4.64 -6.80
N THR A 95 -3.61 -5.82 -6.38
CA THR A 95 -2.98 -6.60 -5.30
C THR A 95 -2.06 -7.65 -5.90
N ARG A 96 -0.77 -7.60 -5.58
CA ARG A 96 0.19 -8.61 -6.02
C ARG A 96 -0.16 -9.97 -5.42
N THR A 97 0.05 -11.04 -6.16
CA THR A 97 -0.13 -12.42 -5.68
C THR A 97 1.19 -13.15 -5.50
N HIS A 98 2.24 -12.75 -6.22
CA HIS A 98 3.57 -13.34 -6.11
C HIS A 98 4.66 -12.27 -6.13
N LEU A 99 5.74 -12.56 -5.42
CA LEU A 99 7.01 -11.84 -5.53
C LEU A 99 7.80 -12.36 -6.75
N PRO A 100 8.79 -11.61 -7.26
CA PRO A 100 9.73 -12.13 -8.24
C PRO A 100 10.46 -13.38 -7.71
N ALA A 101 10.67 -14.38 -8.57
CA ALA A 101 11.56 -15.49 -8.25
C ALA A 101 13.01 -15.04 -8.35
N PHE A 102 13.77 -15.23 -7.28
CA PHE A 102 15.17 -14.84 -7.22
C PHE A 102 15.98 -15.71 -6.26
N HIS A 103 17.29 -15.72 -6.47
CA HIS A 103 18.27 -16.08 -5.44
C HIS A 103 19.05 -14.83 -5.04
N ARG A 104 19.02 -14.53 -3.74
CA ARG A 104 19.75 -13.40 -3.16
C ARG A 104 21.20 -13.83 -2.94
N LYS A 105 22.15 -13.00 -3.36
CA LYS A 105 23.58 -13.18 -3.03
C LYS A 105 23.83 -12.86 -1.55
N ASP A 106 24.80 -13.54 -0.94
CA ASP A 106 25.13 -13.35 0.48
C ASP A 106 25.54 -11.91 0.83
N ASP A 107 26.15 -11.19 -0.11
CA ASP A 107 26.61 -9.80 0.02
C ASP A 107 25.58 -8.76 -0.46
N ALA A 108 24.36 -9.19 -0.80
CA ALA A 108 23.34 -8.30 -1.33
C ALA A 108 22.89 -7.27 -0.27
N SER A 109 22.98 -5.99 -0.62
CA SER A 109 22.38 -4.90 0.15
C SER A 109 20.86 -5.02 0.22
N LEU A 110 20.26 -4.36 1.21
CA LEU A 110 18.80 -4.29 1.33
C LEU A 110 18.19 -3.60 0.12
N LEU A 111 17.08 -4.16 -0.37
CA LEU A 111 16.27 -3.53 -1.39
C LEU A 111 15.52 -2.32 -0.84
N PRO A 112 15.32 -1.26 -1.65
CA PRO A 112 14.46 -0.13 -1.28
C PRO A 112 13.03 -0.56 -0.93
N LEU A 113 12.29 0.28 -0.21
CA LEU A 113 10.91 0.00 0.22
C LEU A 113 9.91 0.12 -0.94
N TYR A 114 9.82 -0.92 -1.77
CA TYR A 114 8.87 -1.04 -2.87
C TYR A 114 8.04 -2.32 -2.82
N GLY A 115 6.91 -2.29 -3.52
CA GLY A 115 5.96 -3.39 -3.62
C GLY A 115 6.34 -4.35 -4.74
N TYR A 116 7.47 -5.05 -4.63
CA TYR A 116 8.00 -5.94 -5.67
C TYR A 116 6.97 -7.00 -6.08
N THR A 117 6.64 -7.05 -7.37
CA THR A 117 5.72 -8.03 -7.97
C THR A 117 6.42 -8.81 -9.08
N ALA A 118 6.15 -10.11 -9.21
CA ALA A 118 6.76 -10.94 -10.24
C ALA A 118 6.42 -10.43 -11.66
N VAL A 119 7.44 -10.36 -12.53
CA VAL A 119 7.31 -10.03 -13.96
C VAL A 119 7.76 -11.23 -14.78
N LEU A 120 6.92 -11.65 -15.73
CA LEU A 120 7.12 -12.84 -16.56
C LEU A 120 6.90 -12.47 -18.03
N SER A 121 7.43 -13.26 -18.95
CA SER A 121 7.01 -13.20 -20.34
C SER A 121 5.97 -14.27 -20.61
N TYR A 122 4.84 -13.86 -21.18
CA TYR A 122 3.79 -14.75 -21.62
C TYR A 122 3.26 -14.25 -22.96
N ARG A 123 3.24 -15.13 -23.97
CA ARG A 123 2.86 -14.79 -25.36
C ARG A 123 3.69 -13.65 -25.98
N GLY A 124 4.95 -13.51 -25.58
CA GLY A 124 5.88 -12.49 -26.10
C GLY A 124 5.62 -11.07 -25.60
N GLN A 125 4.91 -10.94 -24.48
CA GLN A 125 4.65 -9.67 -23.79
C GLN A 125 4.96 -9.84 -22.30
N LEU A 126 5.17 -8.72 -21.60
CA LEU A 126 5.36 -8.73 -20.15
C LEU A 126 4.01 -8.83 -19.42
N TRP A 127 3.95 -9.74 -18.46
CA TRP A 127 2.81 -9.99 -17.60
C TRP A 127 3.26 -9.95 -16.13
N VAL A 128 2.30 -9.72 -15.24
CA VAL A 128 2.53 -9.69 -13.79
C VAL A 128 1.57 -10.60 -13.06
N THR A 129 1.94 -10.98 -11.84
CA THR A 129 1.12 -11.81 -10.94
C THR A 129 0.33 -10.94 -9.98
N ALA A 130 -0.91 -10.63 -10.33
CA ALA A 130 -1.75 -9.73 -9.55
C ALA A 130 -3.25 -9.99 -9.75
N VAL A 131 -4.06 -9.40 -8.87
CA VAL A 131 -5.52 -9.33 -8.99
C VAL A 131 -5.91 -7.86 -9.06
N TYR A 132 -6.82 -7.53 -9.98
CA TYR A 132 -7.47 -6.23 -9.96
C TYR A 132 -8.49 -6.18 -8.82
N THR A 133 -8.28 -5.28 -7.87
CA THR A 133 -8.98 -5.23 -6.58
C THR A 133 -9.88 -4.01 -6.46
N ASP A 134 -9.65 -2.92 -7.21
CA ASP A 134 -10.43 -1.70 -7.09
C ASP A 134 -10.32 -0.80 -8.33
N GLU A 135 -11.35 0.00 -8.60
CA GLU A 135 -11.41 0.90 -9.77
C GLU A 135 -10.47 2.10 -9.59
N ASN A 136 -9.48 2.27 -10.47
CA ASN A 136 -8.34 3.17 -10.22
C ASN A 136 -8.49 4.60 -10.78
N ASP A 137 -9.62 5.00 -11.38
CA ASP A 137 -9.72 6.24 -12.16
C ASP A 137 -9.29 7.52 -11.40
N LYS A 138 -9.71 7.66 -10.13
CA LYS A 138 -9.32 8.80 -9.27
C LYS A 138 -7.85 8.75 -8.83
N TRP A 139 -7.20 7.60 -8.95
CA TRP A 139 -5.84 7.33 -8.50
C TRP A 139 -4.86 7.06 -9.66
N ASP A 140 -5.34 7.14 -10.91
CA ASP A 140 -4.50 7.02 -12.10
C ASP A 140 -3.46 8.14 -12.16
N PRO A 141 -2.14 7.84 -12.12
CA PRO A 141 -1.07 8.82 -12.21
C PRO A 141 -1.15 9.74 -13.43
N SER A 142 -1.79 9.31 -14.53
CA SER A 142 -1.97 10.11 -15.76
C SER A 142 -2.76 11.41 -15.50
N ASN A 143 -3.61 11.42 -14.46
CA ASN A 143 -4.43 12.56 -14.06
C ASN A 143 -3.70 13.56 -13.16
N TYR A 144 -2.42 13.35 -12.86
CA TYR A 144 -1.62 14.14 -11.91
C TYR A 144 -0.38 14.75 -12.57
N ASN A 145 0.38 15.56 -11.82
CA ASN A 145 1.63 16.16 -12.30
C ASN A 145 1.51 16.98 -13.59
N SER A 146 0.34 17.59 -13.83
CA SER A 146 0.13 18.43 -15.01
C SER A 146 1.11 19.60 -15.07
N THR A 147 1.43 20.09 -16.27
CA THR A 147 2.30 21.27 -16.49
C THR A 147 1.87 22.52 -15.70
N GLY A 148 0.58 22.64 -15.36
CA GLY A 148 0.02 23.75 -14.57
C GLY A 148 0.22 23.69 -13.05
N LEU A 149 0.73 22.58 -12.49
CA LEU A 149 0.75 22.33 -11.03
C LEU A 149 1.47 23.45 -10.26
N LYS A 150 2.64 23.90 -10.72
CA LYS A 150 3.40 24.99 -10.07
C LYS A 150 2.59 26.29 -9.95
N LYS A 151 1.73 26.59 -10.92
CA LYS A 151 0.86 27.77 -10.89
C LYS A 151 -0.27 27.60 -9.87
N LEU A 152 -0.83 26.40 -9.76
CA LEU A 152 -1.87 26.06 -8.77
C LEU A 152 -1.31 26.14 -7.35
N VAL A 153 -0.10 25.61 -7.12
CA VAL A 153 0.60 25.72 -5.83
C VAL A 153 0.77 27.19 -5.42
N ARG A 154 1.31 28.02 -6.32
CA ARG A 154 1.49 29.45 -6.06
C ARG A 154 0.17 30.19 -5.80
N ARG A 155 -0.94 29.78 -6.43
CA ARG A 155 -2.26 30.35 -6.18
C ARG A 155 -2.72 30.03 -4.76
N THR A 156 -2.74 28.75 -4.39
CA THR A 156 -3.23 28.33 -3.07
C THR A 156 -2.36 28.88 -1.93
N MET A 157 -1.04 28.96 -2.11
CA MET A 157 -0.17 29.60 -1.12
C MET A 157 -0.47 31.10 -0.90
N LYS A 158 -1.05 31.79 -1.89
CA LYS A 158 -1.53 33.18 -1.72
C LYS A 158 -2.90 33.25 -1.05
N GLU A 159 -3.75 32.25 -1.27
CA GLU A 159 -5.08 32.15 -0.66
C GLU A 159 -5.01 31.72 0.82
N LEU A 160 -3.98 30.95 1.18
CA LEU A 160 -3.70 30.48 2.53
C LEU A 160 -2.27 30.89 2.96
N PRO A 161 -2.02 32.20 3.16
CA PRO A 161 -0.69 32.69 3.50
C PRO A 161 -0.26 32.23 4.89
N HIS A 162 1.04 31.97 5.08
CA HIS A 162 1.66 31.57 6.36
C HIS A 162 1.19 30.23 6.95
N ASN A 163 0.42 29.44 6.22
CA ASN A 163 0.01 28.11 6.65
C ASN A 163 1.11 27.07 6.32
N ARG A 164 1.77 26.53 7.34
CA ARG A 164 2.91 25.61 7.18
C ARG A 164 2.50 24.25 6.59
N ILE A 165 1.24 23.84 6.77
CA ILE A 165 0.72 22.63 6.11
C ILE A 165 0.72 22.82 4.60
N VAL A 166 0.26 23.98 4.11
CA VAL A 166 0.21 24.28 2.66
C VAL A 166 1.61 24.31 2.07
N GLU A 167 2.60 24.85 2.80
CA GLU A 167 4.01 24.83 2.40
C GLU A 167 4.55 23.39 2.27
N GLN A 168 4.35 22.56 3.31
CA GLN A 168 4.78 21.15 3.28
C GLN A 168 4.11 20.38 2.15
N VAL A 169 2.79 20.49 2.00
CA VAL A 169 2.02 19.78 0.97
C VAL A 169 2.41 20.28 -0.42
N GLY A 170 2.77 21.56 -0.56
CA GLY A 170 3.36 22.13 -1.77
C GLY A 170 4.71 21.49 -2.11
N ASN A 171 5.60 21.34 -1.12
CA ASN A 171 6.87 20.63 -1.27
C ASN A 171 6.65 19.18 -1.69
N CYS A 172 5.76 18.44 -1.00
CA CYS A 172 5.41 17.07 -1.33
C CYS A 172 4.85 16.91 -2.75
N SER A 173 4.06 17.89 -3.20
CA SER A 173 3.48 17.89 -4.54
C SER A 173 4.52 18.07 -5.63
N LEU A 174 5.49 18.97 -5.42
CA LEU A 174 6.45 19.38 -6.44
C LEU A 174 7.71 18.51 -6.48
N ASN A 175 8.17 18.04 -5.32
CA ASN A 175 9.45 17.35 -5.19
C ASN A 175 9.31 15.83 -5.01
N TYR A 176 8.24 15.38 -4.35
CA TYR A 176 7.96 13.94 -4.16
C TYR A 176 6.81 13.44 -5.04
N HIS A 177 6.25 14.30 -5.90
CA HIS A 177 5.13 13.97 -6.79
C HIS A 177 3.93 13.32 -6.07
N CYS A 178 3.72 13.66 -4.79
CA CYS A 178 2.69 13.03 -3.96
C CYS A 178 1.28 13.39 -4.48
N LEU A 179 0.56 12.40 -4.99
CA LEU A 179 -0.75 12.57 -5.63
C LEU A 179 -1.79 13.15 -4.64
N THR A 180 -1.82 12.60 -3.42
CA THR A 180 -2.71 13.07 -2.34
C THR A 180 -2.40 14.51 -1.90
N ALA A 181 -1.13 14.94 -1.99
CA ALA A 181 -0.74 16.31 -1.69
C ALA A 181 -1.21 17.29 -2.79
N GLN A 182 -1.12 16.86 -4.06
CA GLN A 182 -1.50 17.67 -5.21
C GLN A 182 -2.98 18.04 -5.21
N ASN A 183 -3.82 17.19 -4.62
CA ASN A 183 -5.27 17.35 -4.57
C ASN A 183 -5.73 18.62 -3.83
N LEU A 184 -4.95 19.16 -2.89
CA LEU A 184 -5.20 20.48 -2.31
C LEU A 184 -5.21 21.58 -3.38
N PHE A 185 -4.24 21.52 -4.28
CA PHE A 185 -3.99 22.56 -5.29
C PHE A 185 -4.93 22.41 -6.50
N TYR A 186 -5.24 21.17 -6.87
CA TYR A 186 -6.27 20.86 -7.85
C TYR A 186 -7.69 21.06 -7.33
N ARG A 187 -7.89 21.13 -6.01
CA ARG A 187 -9.20 21.24 -5.35
C ARG A 187 -10.12 20.08 -5.73
N ARG A 188 -9.65 18.85 -5.54
CA ARG A 188 -10.42 17.63 -5.84
C ARG A 188 -10.17 16.56 -4.78
N TRP A 189 -11.17 15.71 -4.53
CA TRP A 189 -11.02 14.40 -3.87
C TRP A 189 -10.29 14.46 -2.50
N GLU A 190 -9.44 13.48 -2.22
CA GLU A 190 -8.71 13.35 -0.96
C GLU A 190 -7.45 14.22 -0.93
N CYS A 191 -7.39 15.10 0.07
CA CYS A 191 -6.24 15.94 0.40
C CYS A 191 -5.60 15.50 1.72
N GLY A 192 -4.28 15.34 1.71
CA GLY A 192 -3.50 15.04 2.91
C GLY A 192 -3.26 16.27 3.78
N VAL A 193 -3.48 16.14 5.09
CA VAL A 193 -3.25 17.19 6.09
C VAL A 193 -2.28 16.65 7.15
N PRO A 194 -0.96 16.82 7.00
CA PRO A 194 0.03 16.38 7.98
C PRO A 194 -0.07 17.16 9.30
N THR A 195 -0.03 16.47 10.43
CA THR A 195 -0.33 17.01 11.78
C THR A 195 0.63 16.57 12.89
N SER A 196 1.32 15.44 12.73
CA SER A 196 2.15 14.86 13.79
C SER A 196 3.61 14.67 13.37
N PRO A 197 4.60 15.32 14.02
CA PRO A 197 6.01 15.06 13.74
C PRO A 197 6.54 13.79 14.44
N VAL A 198 5.74 13.15 15.29
CA VAL A 198 6.16 12.03 16.16
C VAL A 198 5.32 10.79 15.92
N CYS A 199 5.89 9.61 16.18
CA CYS A 199 5.20 8.32 16.08
C CYS A 199 5.50 7.47 17.31
N ASN A 200 4.55 6.66 17.74
CA ASN A 200 4.66 5.68 18.84
C ASN A 200 4.89 4.24 18.32
N ALA A 201 5.18 4.09 17.03
CA ALA A 201 5.57 2.82 16.40
C ALA A 201 6.93 2.95 15.71
N ASN A 202 7.66 1.85 15.64
CA ASN A 202 8.95 1.74 14.97
C ASN A 202 8.88 0.63 13.89
N CYS A 203 7.97 0.82 12.94
CA CYS A 203 7.64 -0.17 11.94
C CYS A 203 8.87 -0.61 11.14
N LEU A 204 9.02 -1.90 10.90
CA LEU A 204 10.12 -2.46 10.11
C LEU A 204 10.25 -1.80 8.73
N GLY A 205 9.12 -1.54 8.06
CA GLY A 205 9.04 -0.83 6.77
C GLY A 205 8.47 0.59 6.88
N CYS A 206 8.91 1.40 7.86
CA CYS A 206 8.38 2.76 8.03
C CYS A 206 8.67 3.68 6.82
N ILE A 207 7.62 4.08 6.09
CA ILE A 207 7.75 4.92 4.89
C ILE A 207 7.94 6.42 5.17
N SER A 208 7.88 6.86 6.43
CA SER A 208 8.02 8.28 6.79
C SER A 208 9.30 8.58 7.57
N LEU A 209 9.98 7.56 8.09
CA LEU A 209 11.25 7.71 8.78
C LEU A 209 12.03 6.39 8.72
N GLN A 210 13.10 6.37 7.94
CA GLN A 210 14.08 5.29 7.93
C GLN A 210 15.36 5.76 8.62
N SER A 211 15.93 4.92 9.47
CA SER A 211 17.18 5.22 10.19
C SER A 211 18.43 5.02 9.33
N SER A 212 18.31 4.39 8.15
CA SER A 212 19.43 4.01 7.30
C SER A 212 19.69 5.00 6.16
N GLU A 213 20.95 5.38 5.96
CA GLU A 213 21.41 6.20 4.83
C GLU A 213 21.21 5.52 3.46
N CYS A 214 21.17 4.18 3.42
CA CYS A 214 21.11 3.43 2.15
C CYS A 214 19.73 3.45 1.47
N CYS A 215 18.67 3.81 2.20
CA CYS A 215 17.28 3.81 1.72
C CYS A 215 16.54 4.99 2.36
N PRO A 216 16.67 6.22 1.81
CA PRO A 216 15.96 7.37 2.35
C PRO A 216 14.44 7.17 2.28
N SER A 217 13.74 7.76 3.23
CA SER A 217 12.28 7.77 3.27
C SER A 217 11.72 8.36 1.96
N PRO A 218 10.70 7.74 1.31
CA PRO A 218 10.08 8.29 0.11
C PRO A 218 9.53 9.71 0.28
N GLN A 219 9.19 10.09 1.52
CA GLN A 219 8.73 11.43 1.89
C GLN A 219 9.35 11.83 3.23
N GLU A 220 9.77 13.08 3.36
CA GLU A 220 10.30 13.60 4.61
C GLU A 220 9.19 13.91 5.61
N ARG A 221 9.40 13.50 6.87
CA ARG A 221 8.48 13.77 7.98
C ARG A 221 8.51 15.26 8.35
N ILE A 222 7.34 15.85 8.62
CA ILE A 222 7.27 17.21 9.16
C ILE A 222 8.06 17.32 10.47
N THR A 223 8.73 18.45 10.66
CA THR A 223 9.52 18.79 11.86
C THR A 223 8.81 19.77 12.78
N PHE A 224 7.60 20.19 12.41
CA PHE A 224 6.77 21.12 13.14
C PHE A 224 5.44 20.47 13.51
N ALA A 225 4.72 21.14 14.41
CA ALA A 225 3.41 20.71 14.83
C ALA A 225 2.38 21.81 14.47
N PRO A 226 1.49 21.57 13.50
CA PRO A 226 0.51 22.57 13.07
C PRO A 226 -0.48 22.88 14.19
N THR A 227 -0.92 24.13 14.24
CA THR A 227 -1.98 24.59 15.14
C THR A 227 -3.36 24.12 14.67
N ALA A 228 -4.35 24.18 15.57
CA ALA A 228 -5.74 23.90 15.22
C ALA A 228 -6.28 24.87 14.15
N ASP A 229 -5.79 26.11 14.11
CA ASP A 229 -6.16 27.09 13.08
C ASP A 229 -5.57 26.73 11.72
N GLU A 230 -4.30 26.35 11.65
CA GLU A 230 -3.70 25.90 10.39
C GLU A 230 -4.41 24.67 9.82
N ILE A 231 -4.79 23.72 10.68
CA ILE A 231 -5.60 22.55 10.28
C ILE A 231 -6.97 22.99 9.76
N ALA A 232 -7.63 23.91 10.48
CA ALA A 232 -8.97 24.35 10.12
C ALA A 232 -9.01 25.13 8.81
N GLU A 233 -8.03 26.02 8.57
CA GLU A 233 -7.90 26.78 7.33
C GLU A 233 -7.82 25.86 6.11
N VAL A 234 -6.94 24.86 6.15
CA VAL A 234 -6.79 23.89 5.06
C VAL A 234 -8.06 23.06 4.88
N GLY A 235 -8.64 22.60 5.99
CA GLY A 235 -9.88 21.81 5.98
C GLY A 235 -11.06 22.57 5.39
N ILE A 236 -11.29 23.80 5.84
CA ILE A 236 -12.38 24.66 5.35
C ILE A 236 -12.17 24.97 3.87
N TYR A 237 -10.95 25.35 3.47
CA TYR A 237 -10.62 25.66 2.09
C TYR A 237 -10.91 24.47 1.17
N HIS A 238 -10.40 23.28 1.50
CA HIS A 238 -10.51 22.11 0.63
C HIS A 238 -11.93 21.58 0.57
N LEU A 239 -12.57 21.33 1.73
CA LEU A 239 -13.91 20.74 1.78
C LEU A 239 -15.00 21.65 1.20
N SER A 240 -14.76 22.97 1.17
CA SER A 240 -15.69 23.93 0.55
C SER A 240 -15.55 24.03 -0.96
N LEU A 241 -14.44 23.58 -1.55
CA LEU A 241 -14.16 23.75 -2.97
C LEU A 241 -14.14 22.43 -3.74
N ALA A 242 -13.65 21.35 -3.13
CA ALA A 242 -13.49 20.08 -3.80
C ALA A 242 -14.83 19.32 -3.94
N PRO A 243 -15.13 18.76 -5.13
CA PRO A 243 -16.17 17.74 -5.27
C PRO A 243 -15.72 16.46 -4.55
N ASP A 244 -16.64 15.81 -3.85
CA ASP A 244 -16.39 14.65 -2.98
C ASP A 244 -15.16 14.86 -2.07
N GLY A 245 -15.01 16.07 -1.53
CA GLY A 245 -13.82 16.47 -0.79
C GLY A 245 -13.62 15.61 0.47
N ILE A 246 -12.42 15.06 0.61
CA ILE A 246 -11.96 14.39 1.83
C ILE A 246 -10.71 15.11 2.31
N ILE A 247 -10.60 15.38 3.61
CA ILE A 247 -9.30 15.67 4.24
C ILE A 247 -8.87 14.46 5.05
N SER A 248 -7.59 14.12 4.96
CA SER A 248 -7.03 12.94 5.62
C SER A 248 -5.81 13.28 6.47
N PHE A 249 -5.89 12.98 7.76
CA PHE A 249 -4.72 12.92 8.64
C PHE A 249 -3.97 11.58 8.45
N GLY A 250 -2.73 11.48 8.90
CA GLY A 250 -1.87 10.30 8.80
C GLY A 250 -1.28 10.08 7.40
N GLN A 251 -0.59 11.08 6.87
CA GLN A 251 0.07 11.01 5.56
C GLN A 251 1.49 10.45 5.62
N GLY A 252 2.05 10.08 4.46
CA GLY A 252 3.43 9.58 4.36
C GLY A 252 4.51 10.56 4.84
N CYS A 253 4.19 11.85 4.95
CA CYS A 253 5.08 12.89 5.47
C CYS A 253 4.84 13.23 6.96
N GLU A 254 4.14 12.38 7.72
CA GLU A 254 3.94 12.57 9.17
C GLU A 254 4.15 11.26 9.97
N GLY A 255 4.07 11.38 11.29
CA GLY A 255 4.05 10.25 12.23
C GLY A 255 2.63 9.78 12.54
N GLU A 256 2.34 9.52 13.81
CA GLU A 256 1.02 9.03 14.25
C GLU A 256 0.10 10.22 14.60
N PRO A 257 -1.00 10.44 13.86
CA PRO A 257 -1.88 11.60 14.08
C PRO A 257 -2.64 11.56 15.41
N SER A 258 -2.94 10.38 15.98
CA SER A 258 -3.61 10.31 17.29
C SER A 258 -2.80 10.96 18.42
N LEU A 259 -1.47 11.08 18.28
CA LEU A 259 -0.61 11.81 19.22
C LEU A 259 -0.79 13.34 19.15
N ALA A 260 -1.43 13.86 18.09
CA ALA A 260 -1.80 15.26 17.92
C ALA A 260 -3.28 15.52 18.22
N ALA A 261 -3.95 14.64 18.99
CA ALA A 261 -5.40 14.63 19.21
C ALA A 261 -6.00 15.96 19.66
N ASP A 262 -5.35 16.72 20.56
CA ASP A 262 -5.91 17.99 21.02
C ASP A 262 -6.00 19.02 19.88
N ARG A 263 -4.98 19.07 19.00
CA ARG A 263 -4.95 20.00 17.86
C ARG A 263 -5.88 19.54 16.74
N ILE A 264 -5.89 18.24 16.45
CA ILE A 264 -6.79 17.65 15.45
C ILE A 264 -8.25 17.87 15.88
N SER A 265 -8.62 17.50 17.11
CA SER A 265 -10.00 17.62 17.59
C SER A 265 -10.49 19.08 17.61
N ALA A 266 -9.63 20.02 18.01
CA ALA A 266 -9.95 21.45 17.93
C ALA A 266 -10.10 21.93 16.47
N GLY A 267 -9.23 21.47 15.56
CA GLY A 267 -9.32 21.75 14.12
C GLY A 267 -10.61 21.22 13.50
N ILE A 268 -10.98 19.96 13.79
CA ILE A 268 -12.23 19.35 13.31
C ILE A 268 -13.45 20.17 13.74
N ARG A 269 -13.53 20.56 15.02
CA ARG A 269 -14.64 21.39 15.52
C ARG A 269 -14.72 22.74 14.80
N LYS A 270 -13.57 23.39 14.57
CA LYS A 270 -13.51 24.65 13.79
C LYS A 270 -14.00 24.45 12.35
N ILE A 271 -13.54 23.39 11.67
CA ILE A 271 -13.99 23.04 10.31
C ILE A 271 -15.51 22.85 10.30
N ARG A 272 -16.05 22.04 11.21
CA ARG A 272 -17.48 21.71 11.27
C ARG A 272 -18.35 22.88 11.71
N SER A 273 -17.79 23.89 12.38
CA SER A 273 -18.50 25.15 12.66
C SER A 273 -18.70 26.03 11.41
N VAL A 274 -17.91 25.81 10.35
CA VAL A 274 -17.95 26.61 9.11
C VAL A 274 -18.56 25.84 7.95
N THR A 275 -18.29 24.54 7.84
CA THR A 275 -18.77 23.71 6.73
C THR A 275 -19.12 22.28 7.15
N THR A 276 -20.29 21.82 6.70
CA THR A 276 -20.73 20.43 6.82
C THR A 276 -20.38 19.59 5.60
N ARG A 277 -19.78 20.20 4.57
CA ARG A 277 -19.41 19.50 3.32
C ARG A 277 -18.23 18.57 3.52
N GLY A 278 -18.19 17.53 2.69
CA GLY A 278 -17.08 16.57 2.61
C GLY A 278 -16.84 15.76 3.87
N GLN A 279 -15.78 14.95 3.85
CA GLN A 279 -15.45 14.00 4.92
C GLN A 279 -14.09 14.29 5.56
N ILE A 280 -13.98 13.92 6.82
CA ILE A 280 -12.74 13.96 7.59
C ILE A 280 -12.34 12.52 7.89
N ASN A 281 -11.24 12.10 7.26
CA ASN A 281 -10.64 10.79 7.42
C ASN A 281 -9.36 10.89 8.27
N MET A 282 -9.00 9.79 8.92
CA MET A 282 -7.70 9.65 9.57
C MET A 282 -7.10 8.29 9.25
N ASN A 283 -5.86 8.29 8.79
CA ASN A 283 -5.03 7.09 8.70
C ASN A 283 -4.22 6.98 9.99
N SER A 284 -4.22 5.82 10.64
CA SER A 284 -3.59 5.69 11.95
C SER A 284 -3.08 4.27 12.17
N ASN A 285 -2.10 4.11 13.05
CA ASN A 285 -1.77 2.83 13.65
C ASN A 285 -2.73 2.45 14.79
N ALA A 286 -3.57 3.41 15.22
CA ALA A 286 -4.61 3.31 16.25
C ALA A 286 -4.12 2.87 17.64
N GLY A 287 -2.81 2.97 17.90
CA GLY A 287 -2.17 2.54 19.15
C GLY A 287 -2.30 3.50 20.34
N TYR A 288 -3.02 4.61 20.20
CA TYR A 288 -3.26 5.56 21.30
C TYR A 288 -4.77 5.80 21.51
N PRO A 289 -5.45 4.93 22.30
CA PRO A 289 -6.90 4.97 22.48
C PRO A 289 -7.45 6.30 23.01
N GLU A 290 -6.74 6.96 23.93
CA GLU A 290 -7.18 8.26 24.46
C GLU A 290 -7.23 9.33 23.37
N GLY A 291 -6.19 9.41 22.53
CA GLY A 291 -6.17 10.32 21.39
C GLY A 291 -7.23 9.98 20.36
N MET A 292 -7.45 8.68 20.12
CA MET A 292 -8.51 8.21 19.21
C MET A 292 -9.89 8.69 19.67
N ARG A 293 -10.23 8.51 20.95
CA ARG A 293 -11.51 8.97 21.52
C ARG A 293 -11.74 10.46 21.28
N LYS A 294 -10.76 11.30 21.62
CA LYS A 294 -10.83 12.76 21.43
C LYS A 294 -11.11 13.16 19.98
N ILE A 295 -10.51 12.46 19.02
CA ILE A 295 -10.67 12.75 17.58
C ILE A 295 -12.02 12.25 17.08
N VAL A 296 -12.43 11.03 17.46
CA VAL A 296 -13.74 10.46 17.12
C VAL A 296 -14.86 11.37 17.63
N ASP A 297 -14.81 11.77 18.91
CA ASP A 297 -15.81 12.64 19.54
C ASP A 297 -15.87 14.05 18.94
N ALA A 298 -14.82 14.48 18.22
CA ALA A 298 -14.80 15.76 17.53
C ALA A 298 -15.57 15.75 16.21
N GLY A 299 -15.91 14.58 15.67
CA GLY A 299 -16.64 14.41 14.42
C GLY A 299 -15.80 13.83 13.28
N LEU A 300 -14.96 12.83 13.57
CA LEU A 300 -14.29 12.03 12.55
C LEU A 300 -15.32 11.24 11.74
N ASP A 301 -15.24 11.27 10.41
CA ASP A 301 -16.19 10.55 9.55
C ASP A 301 -15.69 9.12 9.22
N SER A 302 -14.38 8.96 8.98
CA SER A 302 -13.78 7.65 8.68
C SER A 302 -12.39 7.47 9.32
N LEU A 303 -12.06 6.22 9.61
CA LEU A 303 -10.80 5.80 10.20
C LEU A 303 -10.20 4.64 9.40
N ARG A 304 -8.98 4.83 8.90
CA ARG A 304 -8.20 3.78 8.26
C ARG A 304 -7.09 3.31 9.19
N VAL A 305 -7.16 2.06 9.65
CA VAL A 305 -6.16 1.48 10.55
C VAL A 305 -5.19 0.61 9.77
N SER A 306 -3.90 0.94 9.79
CA SER A 306 -2.87 0.13 9.14
C SER A 306 -2.49 -1.05 10.00
N MET A 307 -2.60 -2.26 9.45
CA MET A 307 -2.26 -3.50 10.16
C MET A 307 -1.53 -4.48 9.26
N ILE A 308 -0.52 -5.14 9.82
CA ILE A 308 0.24 -6.22 9.16
C ILE A 308 -0.37 -7.60 9.43
N SER A 309 -1.02 -7.76 10.58
CA SER A 309 -1.51 -9.03 11.11
C SER A 309 -2.49 -8.79 12.25
N ALA A 310 -3.44 -9.71 12.44
CA ALA A 310 -4.32 -9.78 13.60
C ALA A 310 -3.75 -10.68 14.73
N ARG A 311 -2.53 -11.21 14.59
CA ARG A 311 -1.84 -12.04 15.59
C ARG A 311 -0.87 -11.17 16.40
N PRO A 312 -0.90 -11.19 17.74
CA PRO A 312 -0.03 -10.36 18.58
C PRO A 312 1.47 -10.51 18.28
N GLU A 313 1.95 -11.73 18.06
CA GLU A 313 3.37 -12.00 17.75
C GLU A 313 3.83 -11.33 16.44
N SER A 314 3.07 -11.55 15.36
CA SER A 314 3.30 -10.95 14.05
C SER A 314 3.17 -9.42 14.10
N TYR A 315 2.14 -8.91 14.79
CA TYR A 315 1.92 -7.48 14.96
C TYR A 315 3.13 -6.82 15.65
N ASN A 316 3.57 -7.38 16.78
CA ASN A 316 4.67 -6.83 17.56
C ASN A 316 6.02 -6.92 16.83
N ALA A 317 6.28 -8.00 16.09
CA ALA A 317 7.50 -8.16 15.29
C ALA A 317 7.68 -7.04 14.24
N TYR A 318 6.57 -6.64 13.60
CA TYR A 318 6.57 -5.61 12.58
C TYR A 318 6.54 -4.18 13.15
N TYR A 319 5.59 -3.87 14.04
CA TYR A 319 5.35 -2.48 14.50
C TYR A 319 6.33 -2.01 15.57
N ARG A 320 6.85 -2.93 16.40
CA ARG A 320 7.83 -2.65 17.47
C ARG A 320 7.44 -1.39 18.28
N ALA A 321 6.17 -1.33 18.65
CA ALA A 321 5.53 -0.15 19.19
C ALA A 321 5.56 -0.13 20.72
N SER A 322 5.26 1.04 21.30
CA SER A 322 5.08 1.20 22.75
C SER A 322 3.70 0.77 23.24
N TYR A 323 2.85 0.23 22.36
CA TYR A 323 1.49 -0.22 22.62
C TYR A 323 1.29 -1.63 22.05
N GLN A 324 0.19 -2.27 22.42
CA GLN A 324 -0.14 -3.64 22.00
C GLN A 324 -1.33 -3.66 21.03
N LEU A 325 -1.53 -4.79 20.35
CA LEU A 325 -2.65 -4.99 19.45
C LEU A 325 -4.02 -4.73 20.13
N ASP A 326 -4.16 -5.03 21.42
CA ASP A 326 -5.41 -4.77 22.15
C ASP A 326 -5.76 -3.27 22.21
N SER A 327 -4.76 -2.37 22.28
CA SER A 327 -4.99 -0.93 22.20
C SER A 327 -5.54 -0.52 20.83
N VAL A 328 -5.08 -1.18 19.76
CA VAL A 328 -5.58 -0.96 18.40
C VAL A 328 -7.04 -1.42 18.29
N LYS A 329 -7.35 -2.61 18.83
CA LYS A 329 -8.72 -3.14 18.92
C LYS A 329 -9.65 -2.21 19.71
N GLU A 330 -9.20 -1.68 20.85
CA GLU A 330 -9.96 -0.72 21.67
C GLU A 330 -10.30 0.54 20.87
N SER A 331 -9.33 1.11 20.15
CA SER A 331 -9.53 2.27 19.27
C SER A 331 -10.55 1.99 18.16
N ILE A 332 -10.45 0.83 17.49
CA ILE A 332 -11.38 0.42 16.44
C ILE A 332 -12.79 0.22 17.01
N HIS A 333 -12.90 -0.48 18.13
CA HIS A 333 -14.17 -0.72 18.80
C HIS A 333 -14.86 0.60 19.16
N TYR A 334 -14.10 1.57 19.69
CA TYR A 334 -14.64 2.89 20.01
C TYR A 334 -15.14 3.61 18.76
N ALA A 335 -14.36 3.63 17.67
CA ALA A 335 -14.75 4.26 16.41
C ALA A 335 -16.04 3.64 15.83
N LEU A 336 -16.13 2.31 15.79
CA LEU A 336 -17.32 1.58 15.32
C LEU A 336 -18.56 1.91 16.17
N LYS A 337 -18.42 1.96 17.50
CA LYS A 337 -19.52 2.31 18.41
C LYS A 337 -20.07 3.73 18.17
N HIS A 338 -19.24 4.62 17.63
CA HIS A 338 -19.60 6.00 17.29
C HIS A 338 -19.89 6.20 15.80
N GLN A 339 -20.19 5.11 15.07
CA GLN A 339 -20.60 5.13 13.67
C GLN A 339 -19.55 5.73 12.71
N VAL A 340 -18.28 5.74 13.10
CA VAL A 340 -17.17 6.07 12.20
C VAL A 340 -16.97 4.90 11.24
N TYR A 341 -16.83 5.21 9.94
CA TYR A 341 -16.52 4.18 8.95
C TYR A 341 -15.07 3.70 9.11
N VAL A 342 -14.87 2.44 9.47
CA VAL A 342 -13.56 1.85 9.71
C VAL A 342 -13.13 0.97 8.54
N SER A 343 -11.93 1.23 8.03
CA SER A 343 -11.23 0.36 7.09
C SER A 343 -9.91 -0.15 7.67
N ILE A 344 -9.55 -1.38 7.34
CA ILE A 344 -8.24 -1.97 7.64
C ILE A 344 -7.35 -1.82 6.41
N ASN A 345 -6.30 -1.02 6.51
CA ASN A 345 -5.23 -0.98 5.54
C ASN A 345 -4.29 -2.18 5.77
N LEU A 346 -4.64 -3.30 5.16
CA LEU A 346 -3.96 -4.57 5.30
C LEU A 346 -2.68 -4.57 4.47
N LEU A 347 -1.54 -4.58 5.16
CA LEU A 347 -0.22 -4.64 4.54
C LEU A 347 0.03 -6.08 4.03
N HIS A 348 -0.33 -6.31 2.78
CA HIS A 348 -0.37 -7.61 2.14
C HIS A 348 1.02 -8.08 1.67
N PHE A 349 1.37 -9.30 2.07
CA PHE A 349 2.55 -10.01 1.64
C PHE A 349 2.21 -11.48 1.30
N PRO A 350 2.36 -11.91 0.04
CA PRO A 350 2.04 -13.29 -0.36
C PRO A 350 3.02 -14.29 0.26
N GLY A 351 2.47 -15.32 0.87
CA GLY A 351 3.18 -16.30 1.70
C GLY A 351 3.39 -15.88 3.15
N PHE A 352 2.75 -14.79 3.58
CA PHE A 352 2.65 -14.39 4.98
C PHE A 352 1.19 -14.10 5.35
N THR A 353 0.58 -13.08 4.72
CA THR A 353 -0.78 -12.64 5.03
C THR A 353 -1.84 -13.72 4.77
N ASP A 354 -1.60 -14.56 3.77
CA ASP A 354 -2.46 -15.64 3.29
C ASP A 354 -2.07 -17.02 3.86
N ARG A 355 -1.37 -17.06 4.99
CA ARG A 355 -1.16 -18.31 5.74
C ARG A 355 -2.44 -18.73 6.48
N PRO A 356 -2.69 -20.03 6.71
CA PRO A 356 -3.89 -20.51 7.40
C PRO A 356 -4.12 -19.85 8.77
N GLU A 357 -3.08 -19.70 9.57
CA GLU A 357 -3.14 -19.10 10.90
C GLU A 357 -3.42 -17.58 10.87
N GLU A 358 -2.89 -16.86 9.87
CA GLU A 358 -3.17 -15.43 9.67
C GLU A 358 -4.60 -15.23 9.16
N LEU A 359 -5.07 -16.06 8.22
CA LEU A 359 -6.47 -16.08 7.78
C LEU A 359 -7.41 -16.32 8.95
N HIS A 360 -7.14 -17.33 9.79
CA HIS A 360 -7.96 -17.61 10.95
C HIS A 360 -8.02 -16.42 11.92
N ALA A 361 -6.88 -15.77 12.17
CA ALA A 361 -6.83 -14.59 13.01
C ALA A 361 -7.62 -13.41 12.44
N TRP A 362 -7.56 -13.19 11.12
CA TRP A 362 -8.38 -12.18 10.45
C TRP A 362 -9.88 -12.48 10.54
N GLN A 363 -10.28 -13.74 10.34
CA GLN A 363 -11.67 -14.16 10.52
C GLN A 363 -12.15 -13.89 11.95
N GLN A 364 -11.37 -14.27 12.97
CA GLN A 364 -11.69 -13.94 14.36
C GLN A 364 -11.79 -12.44 14.60
N PHE A 365 -10.84 -11.66 14.06
CA PHE A 365 -10.82 -10.21 14.18
C PHE A 365 -12.08 -9.57 13.60
N PHE A 366 -12.54 -9.99 12.42
CA PHE A 366 -13.74 -9.42 11.80
C PHE A 366 -15.06 -9.87 12.47
N ARG A 367 -15.09 -11.05 13.12
CA ARG A 367 -16.22 -11.42 13.99
C ARG A 367 -16.29 -10.51 15.23
N GLU A 368 -15.15 -10.18 15.81
CA GLU A 368 -15.04 -9.32 16.99
C GLU A 368 -15.31 -7.84 16.67
N LEU A 369 -14.74 -7.37 15.56
CA LEU A 369 -14.75 -5.99 15.12
C LEU A 369 -15.26 -5.94 13.67
N PRO A 370 -16.57 -5.74 13.45
CA PRO A 370 -17.18 -5.74 12.12
C PRO A 370 -16.89 -4.44 11.38
N VAL A 371 -15.63 -4.25 10.99
CA VAL A 371 -15.17 -3.16 10.12
C VAL A 371 -15.82 -3.29 8.74
N GLN A 372 -15.86 -2.18 8.01
CA GLN A 372 -16.61 -2.12 6.75
C GLN A 372 -15.76 -2.48 5.53
N MET A 373 -14.44 -2.30 5.61
CA MET A 373 -13.56 -2.49 4.46
C MET A 373 -12.18 -3.01 4.82
N ILE A 374 -11.63 -3.86 3.95
CA ILE A 374 -10.19 -4.11 3.82
C ILE A 374 -9.67 -3.33 2.62
N GLN A 375 -8.65 -2.50 2.83
CA GLN A 375 -7.83 -1.92 1.78
C GLN A 375 -6.56 -2.74 1.65
N MET A 376 -6.51 -3.58 0.61
CA MET A 376 -5.34 -4.38 0.29
C MET A 376 -4.21 -3.47 -0.17
N ARG A 377 -3.09 -3.45 0.58
CA ARG A 377 -1.90 -2.68 0.22
C ARG A 377 -0.71 -3.61 0.08
N ASN A 378 -0.10 -3.63 -1.09
CA ASN A 378 1.15 -4.34 -1.29
C ASN A 378 2.20 -3.80 -0.30
N LEU A 379 2.72 -4.67 0.57
CA LEU A 379 3.73 -4.28 1.53
C LEU A 379 5.02 -3.90 0.80
N ASN A 380 5.47 -2.67 1.04
CA ASN A 380 6.71 -2.13 0.50
C ASN A 380 7.87 -2.46 1.43
N ILE A 381 8.64 -3.50 1.11
CA ILE A 381 9.76 -3.95 1.94
C ILE A 381 10.67 -4.90 1.15
N ASP A 382 11.95 -5.00 1.55
CA ASP A 382 12.81 -6.10 1.14
C ASP A 382 12.20 -7.45 1.58
N PRO A 383 11.84 -8.35 0.65
CA PRO A 383 11.13 -9.58 0.99
C PRO A 383 11.94 -10.52 1.88
N THR A 384 13.27 -10.55 1.74
CA THR A 384 14.12 -11.45 2.54
C THR A 384 14.26 -10.91 3.95
N GLN A 385 14.48 -9.60 4.11
CA GLN A 385 14.54 -8.97 5.42
C GLN A 385 13.22 -9.13 6.20
N PHE A 386 12.09 -8.94 5.52
CA PHE A 386 10.77 -9.13 6.13
C PHE A 386 10.61 -10.55 6.68
N LEU A 387 10.84 -11.57 5.84
CA LEU A 387 10.67 -12.97 6.24
C LEU A 387 11.66 -13.46 7.31
N GLN A 388 12.82 -12.80 7.45
CA GLN A 388 13.77 -13.08 8.54
C GLN A 388 13.30 -12.55 9.90
N VAL A 389 12.50 -11.48 9.92
CA VAL A 389 12.01 -10.85 11.15
C VAL A 389 10.66 -11.43 11.57
N MET A 390 9.80 -11.74 10.62
CA MET A 390 8.44 -12.21 10.91
C MET A 390 8.42 -13.67 11.39
N PRO A 391 7.44 -14.06 12.22
CA PRO A 391 7.29 -15.45 12.65
C PRO A 391 7.17 -16.43 11.47
N GLY A 392 7.67 -17.65 11.68
CA GLY A 392 7.50 -18.77 10.75
C GLY A 392 6.03 -19.15 10.57
N GLY A 393 5.70 -19.83 9.47
CA GLY A 393 4.34 -20.26 9.19
C GLY A 393 4.02 -21.67 9.71
N GLU A 394 2.75 -21.93 10.01
CA GLU A 394 2.27 -23.24 10.50
C GLU A 394 1.75 -24.15 9.36
N GLY A 395 1.72 -23.66 8.12
CA GLY A 395 1.26 -24.43 6.96
C GLY A 395 1.55 -23.76 5.63
N MET A 396 1.13 -24.41 4.55
CA MET A 396 1.19 -23.83 3.21
C MET A 396 0.18 -22.69 3.07
N PRO A 397 0.58 -21.54 2.49
CA PRO A 397 -0.34 -20.43 2.22
C PRO A 397 -1.52 -20.87 1.37
N VAL A 398 -2.70 -20.32 1.64
CA VAL A 398 -3.92 -20.60 0.87
C VAL A 398 -3.93 -19.87 -0.48
N GLY A 399 -3.03 -18.90 -0.66
CA GLY A 399 -2.94 -18.03 -1.83
C GLY A 399 -3.82 -16.79 -1.69
N THR A 400 -3.32 -15.64 -2.13
CA THR A 400 -3.99 -14.33 -2.03
C THR A 400 -5.43 -14.32 -2.56
N LYS A 401 -5.69 -14.93 -3.73
CA LYS A 401 -7.04 -15.01 -4.30
C LYS A 401 -8.01 -15.74 -3.39
N ASN A 402 -7.58 -16.90 -2.88
CA ASN A 402 -8.40 -17.72 -1.98
C ASN A 402 -8.56 -17.06 -0.60
N PHE A 403 -7.52 -16.38 -0.09
CA PHE A 403 -7.61 -15.57 1.12
C PHE A 403 -8.73 -14.53 1.02
N MET A 404 -8.77 -13.75 -0.07
CA MET A 404 -9.83 -12.77 -0.30
C MET A 404 -11.20 -13.43 -0.46
N HIS A 405 -11.27 -14.55 -1.18
CA HIS A 405 -12.51 -15.30 -1.38
C HIS A 405 -13.09 -15.80 -0.06
N LEU A 406 -12.29 -16.49 0.77
CA LEU A 406 -12.72 -17.04 2.04
C LEU A 406 -13.18 -15.95 3.02
N LEU A 407 -12.51 -14.79 3.04
CA LEU A 407 -12.97 -13.65 3.82
C LEU A 407 -14.30 -13.10 3.31
N HIS A 408 -14.48 -12.98 1.99
CA HIS A 408 -15.74 -12.50 1.43
C HIS A 408 -16.90 -13.48 1.60
N GLU A 409 -16.65 -14.79 1.51
CA GLU A 409 -17.65 -15.83 1.77
C GLU A 409 -18.16 -15.77 3.22
N GLU A 410 -17.27 -15.57 4.19
CA GLU A 410 -17.66 -15.48 5.60
C GLU A 410 -18.27 -14.11 5.96
N PHE A 411 -17.76 -13.03 5.35
CA PHE A 411 -18.22 -11.66 5.60
C PHE A 411 -18.66 -10.98 4.29
N PRO A 412 -19.83 -11.32 3.71
CA PRO A 412 -20.28 -10.75 2.43
C PRO A 412 -20.43 -9.21 2.43
N GLN A 413 -20.62 -8.61 3.60
CA GLN A 413 -20.71 -7.16 3.80
C GLN A 413 -19.35 -6.45 3.82
N LEU A 414 -18.25 -7.19 3.97
CA LEU A 414 -16.91 -6.65 4.04
C LEU A 414 -16.43 -6.30 2.63
N VAL A 415 -16.23 -5.01 2.37
CA VAL A 415 -15.68 -4.55 1.09
C VAL A 415 -14.19 -4.87 1.05
N ILE A 416 -13.73 -5.57 0.02
CA ILE A 416 -12.30 -5.77 -0.23
C ILE A 416 -11.92 -4.89 -1.43
N GLY A 417 -11.15 -3.83 -1.18
CA GLY A 417 -10.74 -2.85 -2.18
C GLY A 417 -9.28 -2.44 -1.98
N SER A 418 -8.89 -1.30 -2.55
CA SER A 418 -7.52 -0.79 -2.47
C SER A 418 -7.41 0.57 -1.80
N PHE A 419 -8.41 1.46 -1.87
CA PHE A 419 -8.29 2.83 -1.34
C PHE A 419 -9.55 3.32 -0.63
N SER A 420 -9.52 4.52 -0.05
CA SER A 420 -10.66 5.07 0.68
C SER A 420 -11.74 5.51 -0.30
N HIS A 421 -12.95 4.97 -0.15
CA HIS A 421 -14.10 5.36 -0.94
C HIS A 421 -14.85 6.49 -0.23
N TYR A 422 -15.37 7.46 -1.00
CA TYR A 422 -16.28 8.45 -0.43
C TYR A 422 -17.58 7.73 -0.06
N VAL A 423 -17.84 7.61 1.24
CA VAL A 423 -19.06 6.95 1.71
C VAL A 423 -20.15 7.99 1.84
N ALA A 424 -21.13 7.99 0.93
CA ALA A 424 -22.28 8.87 1.08
C ALA A 424 -22.92 8.62 2.46
N LYS A 425 -23.10 9.68 3.26
CA LYS A 425 -23.81 9.54 4.54
C LYS A 425 -25.20 8.99 4.24
N MET A 426 -25.56 7.88 4.86
CA MET A 426 -26.94 7.43 4.81
C MET A 426 -27.82 8.56 5.38
N PRO A 427 -28.92 8.91 4.71
CA PRO A 427 -29.77 10.04 5.08
C PRO A 427 -30.35 9.92 6.49
#